data_AF-A0A0B7HAC6-F1
#
_entry.id   AF-A0A0B7HAC6-F1
#
_cell.length_a   1.000
_cell.length_b   1.000
_cell.length_c   1.000
_cell.angle_alpha   90.00
_cell.angle_beta   90.00
_cell.angle_gamma   90.00
#
_symmetry.space_group_name_H-M   'P 1'
#
loop_
_entity.id
_entity.type
_entity.pdbx_description
1 polymer ?
#
loop_
_entity_poly.entity_id
_entity_poly.type
_entity_poly.pdbx_seq_one_letter_code
_entity_poly.pdbx_strand_id
1 'polypeptide(L)'
;MKSKPLSSHLDFSEKVLSITIAGLALLSCSPIVLFDLNESLILLFCAFFFILLIRQFIKEKFCLENSVIITFFFSITTFLYVAFPFREYDRFSPSTIWLLLFSTILLLRRIILIKAFNIFSTAIYWVCITSFIILLLNAANISLPNQIIPRGDVGGYFTSYFISIKLSGQEYSMFGINLYRLSGIFAEPGHFGLVLTMILYTYKGIMKSIKGKVILLTSLLTLSFGTFVLLFGLLLKYIILEKKIRLFFLIGLAILLFFSLTPVEIIERFFLDKAEGSLEERTSNYFLNFYNSFLQSGNILIGEGRDILEINNIRNSDYRGFVIRYGFLGILLFCCIMLSMYWKKDITIKFLGFFYFLIVLMHRSWFVDYFAFLFFLLVLTYNLHHNDSQGKSA
;
A
#
# COMPACT_ATOMS: atom_id res chain seq x y z
N MET A 1 20.45 -26.74 -18.56
CA MET A 1 21.32 -25.54 -18.45
C MET A 1 21.68 -25.31 -16.99
N LYS A 2 22.95 -25.47 -16.59
CA LYS A 2 23.40 -25.16 -15.23
C LYS A 2 23.55 -23.64 -15.10
N SER A 3 22.73 -23.01 -14.25
CA SER A 3 22.80 -21.58 -13.97
C SER A 3 24.15 -21.22 -13.36
N LYS A 4 24.92 -20.33 -14.00
CA LYS A 4 26.10 -19.71 -13.38
C LYS A 4 25.70 -19.11 -12.03
N PRO A 5 26.50 -19.25 -10.97
CA PRO A 5 26.21 -18.58 -9.70
C PRO A 5 26.18 -17.08 -9.93
N LEU A 6 25.00 -16.47 -9.73
CA LEU A 6 24.82 -15.04 -9.89
C LEU A 6 25.66 -14.29 -8.85
N SER A 7 26.55 -13.40 -9.30
CA SER A 7 27.33 -12.56 -8.40
C SER A 7 26.41 -11.73 -7.50
N SER A 8 26.81 -11.56 -6.23
CA SER A 8 26.10 -10.76 -5.22
C SER A 8 26.18 -9.25 -5.48
N HIS A 9 27.07 -8.82 -6.37
CA HIS A 9 27.24 -7.41 -6.73
C HIS A 9 26.30 -7.00 -7.86
N LEU A 10 25.55 -5.92 -7.62
CA LEU A 10 24.72 -5.27 -8.63
C LEU A 10 25.61 -4.44 -9.57
N ASP A 11 25.43 -4.61 -10.88
CA ASP A 11 26.03 -3.72 -11.86
C ASP A 11 25.37 -2.32 -11.84
N PHE A 12 25.99 -1.32 -12.49
CA PHE A 12 25.44 0.04 -12.50
C PHE A 12 24.01 0.10 -13.05
N SER A 13 23.72 -0.64 -14.13
CA SER A 13 22.36 -0.68 -14.71
C SER A 13 21.33 -1.28 -13.76
N GLU A 14 21.68 -2.31 -12.99
CA GLU A 14 20.81 -2.94 -12.01
C GLU A 14 20.56 -2.02 -10.80
N LYS A 15 21.56 -1.21 -10.40
CA LYS A 15 21.38 -0.17 -9.37
C LYS A 15 20.41 0.92 -9.84
N VAL A 16 20.57 1.42 -11.07
CA VAL A 16 19.65 2.41 -11.65
C VAL A 16 18.24 1.82 -11.77
N LEU A 17 18.11 0.58 -12.25
CA LEU A 17 16.82 -0.10 -12.33
C LEU A 17 16.14 -0.24 -10.95
N SER A 18 16.92 -0.52 -9.90
CA SER A 18 16.41 -0.56 -8.52
C SER A 18 15.86 0.80 -8.08
N ILE A 19 16.51 1.91 -8.45
CA ILE A 19 16.04 3.27 -8.18
C ILE A 19 14.75 3.55 -8.96
N THR A 20 14.71 3.18 -10.24
CA THR A 20 13.51 3.36 -11.09
C THR A 20 12.31 2.61 -10.53
N ILE A 21 12.48 1.35 -10.12
CA ILE A 21 11.41 0.56 -9.50
C ILE A 21 10.94 1.19 -8.19
N ALA A 22 11.85 1.69 -7.36
CA ALA A 22 11.50 2.37 -6.12
C ALA A 22 10.70 3.66 -6.38
N GLY A 23 11.09 4.43 -7.40
CA GLY A 23 10.36 5.62 -7.83
C GLY A 23 8.97 5.29 -8.36
N LEU A 24 8.84 4.27 -9.21
CA LEU A 24 7.54 3.77 -9.69
C LEU A 24 6.64 3.30 -8.55
N ALA A 25 7.19 2.58 -7.56
CA ALA A 25 6.44 2.19 -6.37
C ALA A 25 5.93 3.42 -5.60
N LEU A 26 6.77 4.45 -5.43
CA LEU A 26 6.36 5.71 -4.77
C LEU A 26 5.28 6.46 -5.54
N LEU A 27 5.45 6.64 -6.85
CA LEU A 27 4.48 7.31 -7.72
C LEU A 27 3.15 6.56 -7.77
N SER A 28 3.20 5.21 -7.77
CA SER A 28 2.00 4.40 -7.75
C SER A 28 1.19 4.59 -6.46
N CYS A 29 1.80 4.96 -5.33
CA CYS A 29 1.06 5.34 -4.13
C CYS A 29 0.43 6.75 -4.21
N SER A 30 0.40 7.40 -5.38
CA SER A 30 -0.26 8.69 -5.63
C SER A 30 0.01 9.77 -4.57
N PRO A 31 1.27 10.16 -4.33
CA PRO A 31 1.60 11.18 -3.35
C PRO A 31 1.04 12.54 -3.81
N ILE A 32 0.29 13.22 -2.95
CA ILE A 32 -0.35 14.51 -3.28
C ILE A 32 0.66 15.58 -3.61
N VAL A 33 1.82 15.56 -2.96
CA VAL A 33 2.88 16.55 -3.19
C VAL A 33 3.32 16.60 -4.65
N LEU A 34 3.07 15.52 -5.42
CA LEU A 34 3.43 15.42 -6.83
C LEU A 34 2.22 15.50 -7.77
N PHE A 35 1.02 15.89 -7.30
CA PHE A 35 -0.22 15.76 -8.07
C PHE A 35 -0.12 16.29 -9.52
N ASP A 36 0.39 17.51 -9.69
CA ASP A 36 0.51 18.16 -11.01
C ASP A 36 1.59 17.54 -11.93
N LEU A 37 2.58 16.87 -11.34
CA LEU A 37 3.69 16.25 -12.08
C LEU A 37 3.55 14.74 -12.21
N ASN A 38 2.56 14.14 -11.56
CA ASN A 38 2.53 12.70 -11.33
C ASN A 38 2.47 11.95 -12.66
N GLU A 39 1.58 12.31 -13.59
CA GLU A 39 1.45 11.63 -14.87
C GLU A 39 2.74 11.69 -15.71
N SER A 40 3.34 12.88 -15.83
CA SER A 40 4.60 13.09 -16.55
C SER A 40 5.75 12.28 -15.93
N LEU A 41 5.83 12.24 -14.59
CA LEU A 41 6.83 11.44 -13.87
C LEU A 41 6.59 9.93 -14.05
N ILE A 42 5.33 9.48 -14.03
CA ILE A 42 4.96 8.09 -14.27
C ILE A 42 5.44 7.66 -15.66
N LEU A 43 5.13 8.45 -16.69
CA LEU A 43 5.55 8.16 -18.06
C LEU A 43 7.08 8.12 -18.19
N LEU A 44 7.78 9.11 -17.62
CA LEU A 44 9.24 9.17 -17.63
C LEU A 44 9.86 7.94 -16.97
N PHE A 45 9.41 7.59 -15.76
CA PHE A 45 9.93 6.44 -15.03
C PHE A 45 9.57 5.11 -15.72
N CYS A 46 8.41 5.00 -16.34
CA CYS A 46 8.02 3.83 -17.14
C CYS A 46 8.93 3.68 -18.37
N ALA A 47 9.21 4.77 -19.09
CA ALA A 47 10.12 4.75 -20.23
C ALA A 47 11.53 4.29 -19.83
N PHE A 48 12.09 4.87 -18.77
CA PHE A 48 13.38 4.43 -18.21
C PHE A 48 13.36 2.96 -17.78
N PHE A 49 12.27 2.52 -17.13
CA PHE A 49 12.11 1.14 -16.70
C PHE A 49 12.15 0.18 -17.88
N PHE A 50 11.37 0.41 -18.94
CA PHE A 50 11.34 -0.48 -20.11
C PHE A 50 12.67 -0.49 -20.88
N ILE A 51 13.36 0.65 -21.02
CA ILE A 51 14.70 0.70 -21.63
C ILE A 51 15.69 -0.17 -20.83
N LEU A 52 15.69 -0.05 -19.50
CA LEU A 52 16.56 -0.84 -18.63
C LEU A 52 16.16 -2.32 -18.64
N LEU A 53 14.87 -2.62 -18.73
CA LEU A 53 14.35 -3.99 -18.84
C LEU A 53 14.82 -4.66 -20.13
N ILE A 54 14.72 -3.98 -21.28
CA ILE A 54 15.24 -4.48 -22.58
C ILE A 54 16.74 -4.77 -22.48
N ARG A 55 17.50 -3.90 -21.81
CA ARG A 55 18.93 -4.13 -21.58
C ARG A 55 19.18 -5.38 -20.73
N GLN A 56 18.34 -5.68 -19.75
CA GLN A 56 18.43 -6.93 -19.02
C GLN A 56 18.09 -8.13 -19.92
N PHE A 57 17.11 -7.99 -20.83
CA PHE A 57 16.73 -8.98 -21.86
C PHE A 57 17.92 -9.40 -22.70
N ILE A 58 18.64 -8.42 -23.23
CA ILE A 58 19.85 -8.65 -24.03
C ILE A 58 20.97 -9.35 -23.23
N LYS A 59 21.03 -9.13 -21.91
CA LYS A 59 22.05 -9.75 -21.04
C LYS A 59 21.63 -11.11 -20.45
N GLU A 60 20.44 -11.63 -20.78
CA GLU A 60 19.89 -12.90 -20.27
C GLU A 60 19.81 -13.01 -18.72
N LYS A 61 19.64 -11.88 -18.02
CA LYS A 61 19.67 -11.84 -16.54
C LYS A 61 18.28 -12.02 -15.89
N PHE A 62 17.52 -13.06 -16.25
CA PHE A 62 16.15 -13.28 -15.72
C PHE A 62 16.02 -14.43 -14.73
N CYS A 63 14.96 -14.36 -13.94
CA CYS A 63 14.48 -15.45 -13.10
C CYS A 63 13.36 -16.20 -13.85
N LEU A 64 13.66 -17.42 -14.31
CA LEU A 64 12.71 -18.30 -15.02
C LEU A 64 12.33 -19.51 -14.17
N GLU A 65 12.02 -19.28 -12.90
CA GLU A 65 11.49 -20.34 -12.04
C GLU A 65 10.01 -20.63 -12.39
N ASN A 66 9.57 -21.89 -12.35
CA ASN A 66 8.19 -22.27 -12.70
C ASN A 66 7.13 -21.46 -11.92
N SER A 67 7.37 -21.17 -10.63
CA SER A 67 6.46 -20.35 -9.82
C SER A 67 6.39 -18.89 -10.30
N VAL A 68 7.50 -18.34 -10.78
CA VAL A 68 7.56 -16.99 -11.35
C VAL A 68 6.79 -16.97 -12.67
N ILE A 69 6.98 -17.96 -13.53
CA ILE A 69 6.28 -18.09 -14.81
C ILE A 69 4.76 -18.22 -14.60
N ILE A 70 4.31 -19.07 -13.67
CA ILE A 70 2.88 -19.21 -13.34
C ILE A 70 2.31 -17.89 -12.82
N THR A 71 3.03 -17.21 -11.93
CA THR A 71 2.60 -15.89 -11.41
C THR A 71 2.53 -14.85 -12.52
N PHE A 72 3.49 -14.86 -13.44
CA PHE A 72 3.50 -14.00 -14.62
C PHE A 72 2.29 -14.25 -15.53
N PHE A 73 1.92 -15.52 -15.75
CA PHE A 73 0.72 -15.86 -16.54
C PHE A 73 -0.57 -15.38 -15.88
N PHE A 74 -0.72 -15.56 -14.56
CA PHE A 74 -1.88 -15.01 -13.86
C PHE A 74 -1.87 -13.49 -13.89
N SER A 75 -0.72 -12.84 -13.67
CA SER A 75 -0.65 -11.37 -13.65
C SER A 75 -0.94 -10.75 -15.02
N ILE A 76 -0.47 -11.36 -16.12
CA ILE A 76 -0.77 -10.87 -17.47
C ILE A 76 -2.24 -11.11 -17.83
N THR A 77 -2.82 -12.24 -17.40
CA THR A 77 -4.25 -12.51 -17.57
C THR A 77 -5.10 -11.47 -16.84
N THR A 78 -4.74 -11.15 -15.59
CA THR A 78 -5.39 -10.08 -14.82
C THR A 78 -5.20 -8.72 -15.47
N PHE A 79 -4.01 -8.42 -15.99
CA PHE A 79 -3.78 -7.18 -16.74
C PHE A 79 -4.72 -7.08 -17.95
N LEU A 80 -4.83 -8.14 -18.76
CA LEU A 80 -5.73 -8.15 -19.92
C LEU A 80 -7.20 -7.98 -19.48
N TYR A 81 -7.61 -8.64 -18.40
CA TYR A 81 -8.96 -8.51 -17.85
C TYR A 81 -9.31 -7.10 -17.33
N VAL A 82 -8.31 -6.37 -16.81
CA VAL A 82 -8.50 -5.01 -16.28
C VAL A 82 -8.31 -3.94 -17.35
N ALA A 83 -7.42 -4.16 -18.32
CA ALA A 83 -7.03 -3.16 -19.31
C ALA A 83 -7.84 -3.22 -20.61
N PHE A 84 -8.35 -4.38 -20.99
CA PHE A 84 -9.08 -4.53 -22.24
C PHE A 84 -10.52 -4.02 -22.09
N PRO A 85 -10.99 -3.11 -22.95
CA PRO A 85 -12.29 -2.47 -22.78
C PRO A 85 -13.42 -3.35 -23.33
N PHE A 86 -13.80 -4.38 -22.59
CA PHE A 86 -14.90 -5.27 -22.99
C PHE A 86 -16.17 -5.09 -22.15
N ARG A 87 -16.12 -4.36 -21.03
CA ARG A 87 -17.32 -3.93 -20.27
C ARG A 87 -17.70 -2.49 -20.65
N GLU A 88 -18.96 -2.12 -20.39
CA GLU A 88 -19.53 -0.82 -20.75
C GLU A 88 -18.72 0.37 -20.21
N TYR A 89 -18.26 0.27 -18.96
CA TYR A 89 -17.55 1.34 -18.28
C TYR A 89 -16.03 1.13 -18.22
N ASP A 90 -15.49 0.24 -19.04
CA ASP A 90 -14.03 0.11 -19.16
C ASP A 90 -13.47 1.20 -20.06
N ARG A 91 -12.42 1.87 -19.57
CA ARG A 91 -11.61 2.79 -20.37
C ARG A 91 -10.14 2.50 -20.12
N PHE A 92 -9.31 2.83 -21.11
CA PHE A 92 -7.87 2.75 -20.95
C PHE A 92 -7.40 3.85 -20.00
N SER A 93 -7.23 3.50 -18.72
CA SER A 93 -6.67 4.39 -17.71
C SER A 93 -5.15 4.19 -17.59
N PRO A 94 -4.34 5.25 -17.44
CA PRO A 94 -2.90 5.13 -17.18
C PRO A 94 -2.56 4.20 -16.01
N SER A 95 -3.44 4.09 -15.02
CA SER A 95 -3.31 3.20 -13.87
C SER A 95 -3.28 1.70 -14.23
N THR A 96 -3.77 1.29 -15.41
CA THR A 96 -3.62 -0.10 -15.91
C THR A 96 -2.16 -0.48 -16.15
N ILE A 97 -1.26 0.50 -16.35
CA ILE A 97 0.18 0.27 -16.50
C ILE A 97 0.79 -0.42 -15.29
N TRP A 98 0.18 -0.28 -14.11
CA TRP A 98 0.66 -0.85 -12.86
C TRP A 98 0.72 -2.37 -12.87
N LEU A 99 -0.30 -3.03 -13.42
CA LEU A 99 -0.33 -4.49 -13.55
C LEU A 99 0.67 -4.99 -14.61
N LEU A 100 0.90 -4.22 -15.66
CA LEU A 100 1.92 -4.52 -16.67
C LEU A 100 3.34 -4.42 -16.06
N LEU A 101 3.62 -3.34 -15.34
CA LEU A 101 4.88 -3.19 -14.61
C LEU A 101 5.07 -4.31 -13.60
N PHE A 102 4.03 -4.63 -12.81
CA PHE A 102 4.07 -5.75 -11.88
C PHE A 102 4.43 -7.07 -12.57
N SER A 103 3.77 -7.37 -13.70
CA SER A 103 4.04 -8.59 -14.47
C SER A 103 5.51 -8.68 -14.89
N THR A 104 6.06 -7.59 -15.42
CA THR A 104 7.46 -7.60 -15.91
C THR A 104 8.50 -7.66 -14.80
N ILE A 105 8.26 -7.06 -13.62
CA ILE A 105 9.24 -7.14 -12.51
C ILE A 105 9.38 -8.54 -11.91
N LEU A 106 8.38 -9.42 -12.09
CA LEU A 106 8.46 -10.82 -11.64
C LEU A 106 9.66 -11.54 -12.24
N LEU A 107 10.03 -11.18 -13.47
CA LEU A 107 11.12 -11.80 -14.22
C LEU A 107 12.50 -11.30 -13.77
N LEU A 108 12.57 -10.21 -12.98
CA LEU A 108 13.83 -9.63 -12.53
C LEU A 108 14.48 -10.43 -11.39
N ARG A 109 15.80 -10.26 -11.25
CA ARG A 109 16.56 -10.85 -10.14
C ARG A 109 16.06 -10.31 -8.79
N ARG A 110 15.86 -11.21 -7.82
CA ARG A 110 15.40 -10.91 -6.45
C ARG A 110 16.21 -9.80 -5.77
N ILE A 111 17.54 -9.75 -5.99
CA ILE A 111 18.42 -8.76 -5.37
C ILE A 111 18.12 -7.31 -5.82
N ILE A 112 17.64 -7.12 -7.06
CA ILE A 112 17.20 -5.83 -7.60
C ILE A 112 15.94 -5.38 -6.85
N LEU A 113 14.98 -6.28 -6.68
CA LEU A 113 13.70 -6.01 -6.02
C LEU A 113 13.88 -5.69 -4.53
N ILE A 114 14.76 -6.43 -3.83
CA ILE A 114 15.12 -6.13 -2.44
C ILE A 114 15.81 -4.77 -2.34
N LYS A 115 16.73 -4.44 -3.27
CA LYS A 115 17.39 -3.13 -3.28
C LYS A 115 16.40 -2.00 -3.53
N ALA A 116 15.47 -2.17 -4.47
CA ALA A 116 14.40 -1.22 -4.75
C ALA A 116 13.53 -0.97 -3.51
N PHE A 117 13.11 -2.05 -2.83
CA PHE A 117 12.36 -1.96 -1.57
C PHE A 117 13.13 -1.20 -0.48
N ASN A 118 14.44 -1.43 -0.36
CA ASN A 118 15.26 -0.72 0.61
C ASN A 118 15.37 0.78 0.31
N ILE A 119 15.43 1.16 -0.97
CA ILE A 119 15.41 2.58 -1.40
C ILE A 119 14.05 3.19 -1.08
N PHE A 120 12.95 2.56 -1.52
CA PHE A 120 11.58 3.00 -1.24
C PHE A 120 11.33 3.20 0.25
N SER A 121 11.61 2.18 1.07
CA SER A 121 11.37 2.24 2.51
C SER A 121 12.24 3.30 3.20
N THR A 122 13.39 3.65 2.63
CA THR A 122 14.25 4.73 3.15
C THR A 122 13.68 6.09 2.79
N ALA A 123 13.11 6.26 1.59
CA ALA A 123 12.37 7.47 1.23
C ALA A 123 11.16 7.69 2.17
N ILE A 124 10.36 6.65 2.39
CA ILE A 124 9.21 6.73 3.32
C ILE A 124 9.65 7.01 4.76
N TYR A 125 10.79 6.44 5.21
CA TYR A 125 11.34 6.76 6.52
C TYR A 125 11.65 8.26 6.69
N TRP A 126 12.20 8.92 5.67
CA TRP A 126 12.41 10.37 5.70
C TRP A 126 11.10 11.16 5.69
N VAL A 127 10.07 10.68 4.99
CA VAL A 127 8.71 11.24 5.08
C VAL A 127 8.17 11.12 6.50
N CYS A 128 8.39 10.00 7.19
CA CYS A 128 7.97 9.83 8.59
C CYS A 128 8.65 10.83 9.53
N ILE A 129 9.97 10.99 9.43
CA ILE A 129 10.73 11.94 10.26
C ILE A 129 10.18 13.35 10.08
N THR A 130 10.00 13.77 8.84
CA THR A 130 9.62 15.13 8.51
C THR A 130 8.18 15.41 8.93
N SER A 131 7.27 14.45 8.73
CA SER A 131 5.90 14.50 9.26
C SER A 131 5.87 14.61 10.79
N PHE A 132 6.76 13.89 11.48
CA PHE A 132 6.86 13.92 12.94
C PHE A 132 7.39 15.26 13.45
N ILE A 133 8.42 15.82 12.80
CA ILE A 133 8.94 17.16 13.13
C ILE A 133 7.84 18.21 12.95
N ILE A 134 7.09 18.15 11.84
CA ILE A 134 6.03 19.12 11.55
C ILE A 134 4.86 18.99 12.55
N LEU A 135 4.54 17.77 12.99
CA LEU A 135 3.57 17.56 14.07
C LEU A 135 4.03 18.21 15.38
N LEU A 136 5.30 18.01 15.77
CA LEU A 136 5.85 18.62 16.99
C LEU A 136 5.89 20.15 16.94
N LEU A 137 6.26 20.72 15.79
CA LEU A 137 6.28 22.17 15.60
C LEU A 137 4.87 22.76 15.65
N ASN A 138 3.89 22.10 15.03
CA ASN A 138 2.48 22.50 15.16
C ASN A 138 1.97 22.35 16.59
N ALA A 139 2.33 21.28 17.30
CA ALA A 139 1.98 21.08 18.71
C ALA A 139 2.56 22.18 19.62
N ALA A 140 3.72 22.72 19.26
CA ALA A 140 4.35 23.88 19.93
C ALA A 140 3.79 25.23 19.46
N ASN A 141 2.75 25.25 18.61
CA ASN A 141 2.18 26.46 17.98
C ASN A 141 3.20 27.29 17.18
N ILE A 142 4.23 26.65 16.62
CA ILE A 142 5.22 27.31 15.75
C ILE A 142 4.63 27.40 14.34
N SER A 143 4.51 28.61 13.80
CA SER A 143 4.04 28.84 12.44
C SER A 143 5.08 28.35 11.43
N LEU A 144 4.63 27.50 10.50
CA LEU A 144 5.45 27.00 9.40
C LEU A 144 4.89 27.52 8.08
N PRO A 145 5.77 27.83 7.10
CA PRO A 145 5.32 28.17 5.75
C PRO A 145 4.52 27.00 5.18
N ASN A 146 3.33 27.30 4.68
CA ASN A 146 2.41 26.31 4.16
C ASN A 146 1.72 26.78 2.87
N GLN A 147 1.24 25.81 2.11
CA GLN A 147 0.40 26.04 0.93
C GLN A 147 -0.94 25.32 1.13
N ILE A 148 -2.03 25.99 0.78
CA ILE A 148 -3.36 25.40 0.79
C ILE A 148 -3.65 24.84 -0.60
N ILE A 149 -3.95 23.54 -0.67
CA ILE A 149 -4.31 22.83 -1.91
C ILE A 149 -5.78 22.40 -1.79
N PRO A 150 -6.70 22.89 -2.65
CA PRO A 150 -8.10 22.51 -2.57
C PRO A 150 -8.30 21.03 -2.94
N ARG A 151 -9.27 20.35 -2.30
CA ARG A 151 -9.58 18.94 -2.57
C ARG A 151 -10.56 18.74 -3.75
N GLY A 152 -10.66 19.73 -4.64
CA GLY A 152 -11.64 19.75 -5.74
C GLY A 152 -13.09 19.59 -5.24
N ASP A 153 -13.89 18.84 -5.99
CA ASP A 153 -15.33 18.63 -5.75
C ASP A 153 -15.67 17.85 -4.46
N VAL A 154 -14.65 17.37 -3.74
CA VAL A 154 -14.81 16.62 -2.49
C VAL A 154 -15.16 17.54 -1.31
N GLY A 155 -14.85 18.84 -1.43
CA GLY A 155 -14.85 19.76 -0.29
C GLY A 155 -13.66 19.53 0.65
N GLY A 156 -13.26 20.60 1.34
CA GLY A 156 -12.07 20.62 2.19
C GLY A 156 -10.78 20.97 1.44
N TYR A 157 -9.68 20.97 2.18
CA TYR A 157 -8.37 21.36 1.67
C TYR A 157 -7.24 20.60 2.35
N PHE A 158 -6.09 20.57 1.69
CA PHE A 158 -4.82 20.10 2.24
C PHE A 158 -3.97 21.30 2.62
N THR A 159 -3.44 21.31 3.84
CA THR A 159 -2.35 22.18 4.23
C THR A 159 -1.04 21.44 3.98
N SER A 160 -0.32 21.84 2.94
CA SER A 160 0.98 21.29 2.55
C SER A 160 2.12 22.04 3.22
N TYR A 161 2.97 21.29 3.92
CA TYR A 161 4.25 21.71 4.48
C TYR A 161 5.37 21.04 3.68
N PHE A 162 5.31 21.19 2.34
CA PHE A 162 6.18 20.53 1.35
C PHE A 162 6.07 19.00 1.36
N ILE A 163 6.77 18.32 2.28
CA ILE A 163 6.90 16.86 2.34
C ILE A 163 6.01 16.21 3.42
N SER A 164 5.12 17.00 4.01
CA SER A 164 4.06 16.53 4.91
C SER A 164 2.79 17.32 4.66
N ILE A 165 1.67 16.63 4.66
CA ILE A 165 0.35 17.18 4.40
C ILE A 165 -0.54 16.95 5.62
N LYS A 166 -1.41 17.92 5.84
CA LYS A 166 -2.48 17.89 6.82
C LYS A 166 -3.81 18.05 6.09
N LEU A 167 -4.70 17.07 6.23
CA LEU A 167 -6.05 17.10 5.68
C LEU A 167 -6.99 17.88 6.61
N SER A 168 -7.78 18.80 6.05
CA SER A 168 -8.79 19.56 6.79
C SER A 168 -9.78 18.64 7.51
N GLY A 169 -10.09 18.93 8.77
CA GLY A 169 -11.05 18.15 9.57
C GLY A 169 -10.47 16.90 10.26
N GLN A 170 -9.15 16.69 10.18
CA GLN A 170 -8.44 15.60 10.87
C GLN A 170 -7.67 16.08 12.12
N GLU A 171 -8.05 17.24 12.64
CA GLU A 171 -7.49 17.87 13.83
C GLU A 171 -8.22 17.41 15.09
N TYR A 172 -7.49 17.27 16.18
CA TYR A 172 -8.02 16.91 17.48
C TYR A 172 -7.20 17.58 18.59
N SER A 173 -7.83 17.90 19.71
CA SER A 173 -7.14 18.43 20.88
C SER A 173 -6.92 17.31 21.89
N MET A 174 -5.70 17.20 22.42
CA MET A 174 -5.35 16.24 23.47
C MET A 174 -4.55 16.99 24.54
N PHE A 175 -5.04 17.01 25.79
CA PHE A 175 -4.43 17.75 26.90
C PHE A 175 -4.16 19.24 26.59
N GLY A 176 -5.06 19.89 25.83
CA GLY A 176 -4.92 21.30 25.45
C GLY A 176 -3.94 21.56 24.31
N ILE A 177 -3.36 20.51 23.71
CA ILE A 177 -2.47 20.59 22.55
C ILE A 177 -3.26 20.20 21.29
N ASN A 178 -3.23 21.06 20.28
CA ASN A 178 -3.83 20.79 18.98
C ASN A 178 -2.91 19.89 18.15
N LEU A 179 -3.39 18.68 17.88
CA LEU A 179 -2.72 17.67 17.08
C LEU A 179 -3.54 17.36 15.82
N TYR A 180 -2.95 16.60 14.91
CA TYR A 180 -3.65 16.12 13.72
C TYR A 180 -3.14 14.73 13.33
N ARG A 181 -3.98 13.98 12.61
CA ARG A 181 -3.63 12.64 12.12
C ARG A 181 -2.57 12.73 11.04
N LEU A 182 -1.48 11.99 11.19
CA LEU A 182 -0.40 12.01 10.21
C LEU A 182 -0.83 11.37 8.88
N SER A 183 -0.61 12.09 7.78
CA SER A 183 -0.84 11.59 6.41
C SER A 183 0.42 11.57 5.54
N GLY A 184 1.54 12.13 6.02
CA GLY A 184 2.78 12.18 5.26
C GLY A 184 2.59 12.92 3.95
N ILE A 185 3.04 12.33 2.84
CA ILE A 185 2.82 12.88 1.49
C ILE A 185 1.50 12.40 0.84
N PHE A 186 0.65 11.69 1.56
CA PHE A 186 -0.55 11.05 1.03
C PHE A 186 -1.83 11.82 1.37
N ALA A 187 -2.90 11.52 0.64
CA ALA A 187 -4.20 12.15 0.80
C ALA A 187 -4.88 11.88 2.13
N GLU A 188 -4.68 10.68 2.66
CA GLU A 188 -5.43 10.21 3.82
C GLU A 188 -4.51 9.50 4.81
N PRO A 189 -4.72 9.72 6.12
CA PRO A 189 -3.98 9.01 7.16
C PRO A 189 -4.05 7.48 7.00
N GLY A 190 -5.20 6.96 6.57
CA GLY A 190 -5.37 5.52 6.31
C GLY A 190 -4.49 5.00 5.17
N HIS A 191 -4.37 5.74 4.07
CA HIS A 191 -3.47 5.37 2.98
C HIS A 191 -2.01 5.36 3.46
N PHE A 192 -1.60 6.40 4.20
CA PHE A 192 -0.24 6.43 4.74
C PHE A 192 0.04 5.23 5.65
N GLY A 193 -0.89 4.93 6.56
CA GLY A 193 -0.74 3.82 7.49
C GLY A 193 -0.73 2.43 6.81
N LEU A 194 -1.44 2.24 5.69
CA LEU A 194 -1.27 1.05 4.84
C LEU A 194 0.17 0.92 4.34
N VAL A 195 0.73 1.99 3.78
CA VAL A 195 2.10 1.98 3.25
C VAL A 195 3.12 1.69 4.35
N LEU A 196 2.96 2.28 5.54
CA LEU A 196 3.84 2.05 6.68
C LEU A 196 3.77 0.61 7.18
N THR A 197 2.57 0.08 7.37
CA THR A 197 2.39 -1.32 7.83
C THR A 197 2.95 -2.30 6.83
N MET A 198 2.82 -2.06 5.53
CA MET A 198 3.42 -2.89 4.48
C MET A 198 4.96 -2.95 4.57
N ILE A 199 5.59 -1.81 4.84
CA ILE A 199 7.04 -1.75 5.08
C ILE A 199 7.38 -2.57 6.34
N LEU A 200 6.61 -2.43 7.42
CA LEU A 200 6.82 -3.16 8.66
C LEU A 200 6.65 -4.68 8.49
N TYR A 201 5.68 -5.14 7.69
CA TYR A 201 5.49 -6.56 7.33
C TYR A 201 6.73 -7.14 6.66
N THR A 202 7.35 -6.34 5.79
CA THR A 202 8.49 -6.74 4.97
C THR A 202 9.82 -6.62 5.74
N TYR A 203 9.90 -5.74 6.73
CA TYR A 203 11.14 -5.44 7.48
C TYR A 203 11.33 -6.36 8.70
N LYS A 204 12.32 -7.28 8.65
CA LYS A 204 12.72 -8.11 9.80
C LYS A 204 13.53 -7.27 10.82
N GLY A 205 12.86 -6.54 11.71
CA GLY A 205 13.55 -5.81 12.78
C GLY A 205 12.88 -4.53 13.26
N ILE A 206 11.55 -4.51 13.28
CA ILE A 206 10.72 -3.35 13.67
C ILE A 206 11.23 -2.71 14.97
N MET A 207 11.50 -3.55 15.99
CA MET A 207 11.93 -3.07 17.31
C MET A 207 13.46 -2.87 17.46
N LYS A 208 14.26 -3.39 16.52
CA LYS A 208 15.73 -3.35 16.62
C LYS A 208 16.34 -2.12 15.96
N SER A 209 15.72 -1.60 14.90
CA SER A 209 16.25 -0.46 14.15
C SER A 209 15.51 0.84 14.47
N ILE A 210 16.23 1.95 14.46
CA ILE A 210 15.63 3.30 14.59
C ILE A 210 14.59 3.50 13.48
N LYS A 211 14.91 3.09 12.25
CA LYS A 211 13.98 3.11 11.11
C LYS A 211 12.65 2.42 11.40
N GLY A 212 12.69 1.20 11.92
CA GLY A 212 11.50 0.44 12.27
C GLY A 212 10.68 1.09 13.39
N LYS A 213 11.34 1.63 14.42
CA LYS A 213 10.68 2.33 15.54
C LYS A 213 9.97 3.60 15.08
N VAL A 214 10.64 4.41 14.26
CA VAL A 214 10.04 5.64 13.69
C VAL A 214 8.83 5.30 12.84
N ILE A 215 8.95 4.33 11.91
CA ILE A 215 7.82 3.91 11.07
C ILE A 215 6.66 3.37 11.91
N LEU A 216 6.93 2.57 12.95
CA LEU A 216 5.91 2.07 13.86
C LEU A 216 5.20 3.21 14.60
N LEU A 217 5.95 4.14 15.19
CA LEU A 217 5.39 5.30 15.89
C LEU A 217 4.53 6.15 14.95
N THR A 218 5.04 6.45 13.75
CA THR A 218 4.27 7.19 12.73
C THR A 218 3.00 6.43 12.33
N SER A 219 3.05 5.10 12.20
CA SER A 219 1.87 4.30 11.85
C SER A 219 0.77 4.38 12.92
N LEU A 220 1.14 4.41 14.20
CA LEU A 220 0.20 4.62 15.29
C LEU A 220 -0.43 6.02 15.22
N LEU A 221 0.38 7.05 14.95
CA LEU A 221 -0.07 8.45 14.83
C LEU A 221 -0.92 8.75 13.58
N THR A 222 -1.12 7.78 12.67
CA THR A 222 -2.13 7.91 11.62
C THR A 222 -3.56 7.82 12.17
N LEU A 223 -3.72 7.22 13.36
CA LEU A 223 -5.00 6.94 14.00
C LEU A 223 -6.03 6.29 13.04
N SER A 224 -5.60 5.39 12.16
CA SER A 224 -6.48 4.74 11.18
C SER A 224 -6.84 3.32 11.59
N PHE A 225 -8.13 3.01 11.62
CA PHE A 225 -8.64 1.67 11.97
C PHE A 225 -7.97 0.55 11.14
N GLY A 226 -7.97 0.67 9.80
CA GLY A 226 -7.30 -0.31 8.94
C GLY A 226 -5.81 -0.50 9.26
N THR A 227 -5.12 0.57 9.69
CA THR A 227 -3.72 0.50 10.10
C THR A 227 -3.56 -0.28 11.41
N PHE A 228 -4.45 -0.07 12.39
CA PHE A 228 -4.45 -0.86 13.63
C PHE A 228 -4.74 -2.33 13.39
N VAL A 229 -5.68 -2.67 12.51
CA VAL A 229 -5.97 -4.07 12.15
C VAL A 229 -4.76 -4.74 11.50
N LEU A 230 -4.01 -4.02 10.65
CA LEU A 230 -2.77 -4.53 10.08
C LEU A 230 -1.64 -4.66 11.12
N LEU A 231 -1.50 -3.69 12.03
CA LEU A 231 -0.57 -3.83 13.16
C LEU A 231 -0.94 -5.03 14.05
N PHE A 232 -2.23 -5.32 14.22
CA PHE A 232 -2.69 -6.52 14.91
C PHE A 232 -2.29 -7.81 14.17
N GLY A 233 -2.35 -7.84 12.85
CA GLY A 233 -1.80 -8.96 12.07
C GLY A 233 -0.30 -9.19 12.29
N LEU A 234 0.49 -8.11 12.40
CA LEU A 234 1.91 -8.21 12.82
C LEU A 234 2.07 -8.79 14.21
N LEU A 235 1.18 -8.45 15.14
CA LEU A 235 1.20 -9.02 16.49
C LEU A 235 0.93 -10.51 16.48
N LEU A 236 -0.10 -10.94 15.76
CA LEU A 236 -0.43 -12.36 15.64
C LEU A 236 0.76 -13.16 15.13
N LYS A 237 1.53 -12.63 14.16
CA LYS A 237 2.79 -13.24 13.74
C LYS A 237 3.79 -13.40 14.89
N TYR A 238 4.04 -12.36 15.66
CA TYR A 238 5.00 -12.45 16.77
C TYR A 238 4.55 -13.38 17.90
N ILE A 239 3.25 -13.49 18.12
CA ILE A 239 2.64 -14.32 19.17
C ILE A 239 2.59 -15.78 18.76
N ILE A 240 1.91 -16.06 17.66
CA ILE A 240 1.56 -17.41 17.25
C ILE A 240 2.75 -18.09 16.60
N LEU A 241 3.51 -17.36 15.78
CA LEU A 241 4.52 -17.94 14.91
C LEU A 241 5.93 -17.81 15.50
N GLU A 242 6.23 -16.70 16.19
CA GLU A 242 7.55 -16.49 16.82
C GLU A 242 7.57 -16.73 18.34
N LYS A 243 6.42 -17.06 18.96
CA LYS A 243 6.26 -17.33 20.40
C LYS A 243 6.79 -16.22 21.34
N LYS A 244 6.77 -14.96 20.90
CA LYS A 244 7.28 -13.80 21.66
C LYS A 244 6.20 -13.14 22.51
N ILE A 245 5.68 -13.88 23.50
CA ILE A 245 4.60 -13.44 24.42
C ILE A 245 4.88 -12.09 25.11
N ARG A 246 6.14 -11.76 25.41
CA ARG A 246 6.48 -10.45 26.02
C ARG A 246 6.12 -9.25 25.13
N LEU A 247 6.20 -9.42 23.79
CA LEU A 247 5.85 -8.37 22.84
C LEU A 247 4.33 -8.14 22.77
N PHE A 248 3.54 -9.19 23.03
CA PHE A 248 2.08 -9.08 23.16
C PHE A 248 1.68 -8.20 24.33
N PHE A 249 2.27 -8.43 25.52
CA PHE A 249 1.98 -7.57 26.67
C PHE A 249 2.38 -6.12 26.41
N LEU A 250 3.52 -5.88 25.76
CA LEU A 250 3.96 -4.52 25.45
C LEU A 250 3.03 -3.80 24.46
N ILE A 251 2.61 -4.46 23.38
CA ILE A 251 1.77 -3.81 22.37
C ILE A 251 0.29 -3.82 22.77
N GLY A 252 -0.18 -4.87 23.45
CA GLY A 252 -1.50 -4.89 24.08
C GLY A 252 -1.63 -3.80 25.14
N LEU A 253 -0.62 -3.61 25.99
CA LEU A 253 -0.56 -2.49 26.94
C LEU A 253 -0.51 -1.14 26.21
N ALA A 254 0.28 -1.02 25.13
CA ALA A 254 0.34 0.22 24.36
C ALA A 254 -1.01 0.56 23.69
N ILE A 255 -1.73 -0.43 23.15
CA ILE A 255 -3.06 -0.26 22.56
C ILE A 255 -4.08 0.08 23.66
N LEU A 256 -4.02 -0.61 24.80
CA LEU A 256 -4.94 -0.38 25.91
C LEU A 256 -4.71 1.00 26.55
N LEU A 257 -3.46 1.39 26.78
CA LEU A 257 -3.09 2.74 27.22
C LEU A 257 -3.48 3.78 26.17
N PHE A 258 -3.30 3.48 24.88
CA PHE A 258 -3.73 4.37 23.81
C PHE A 258 -5.25 4.60 23.88
N PHE A 259 -6.07 3.55 23.94
CA PHE A 259 -7.52 3.70 24.05
C PHE A 259 -7.97 4.30 25.39
N SER A 260 -7.29 4.03 26.51
CA SER A 260 -7.66 4.60 27.81
C SER A 260 -7.30 6.07 27.95
N LEU A 261 -6.26 6.53 27.27
CA LEU A 261 -5.79 7.92 27.32
C LEU A 261 -6.38 8.77 26.18
N THR A 262 -7.04 8.15 25.21
CA THR A 262 -7.67 8.87 24.09
C THR A 262 -9.09 9.29 24.48
N PRO A 263 -9.42 10.59 24.41
CA PRO A 263 -10.79 11.09 24.60
C PRO A 263 -11.82 10.29 23.79
N VAL A 264 -12.98 10.02 24.38
CA VAL A 264 -14.04 9.19 23.77
C VAL A 264 -14.50 9.78 22.44
N GLU A 265 -14.52 11.10 22.33
CA GLU A 265 -14.91 11.83 21.13
C GLU A 265 -13.96 11.52 19.95
N ILE A 266 -12.67 11.28 20.22
CA ILE A 266 -11.68 10.90 19.21
C ILE A 266 -11.90 9.45 18.78
N ILE A 267 -12.26 8.57 19.72
CA ILE A 267 -12.61 7.17 19.42
C ILE A 267 -13.88 7.14 18.57
N GLU A 268 -14.92 7.86 18.97
CA GLU A 268 -16.19 7.91 18.24
C GLU A 268 -16.02 8.52 16.84
N ARG A 269 -15.23 9.58 16.71
CA ARG A 269 -15.01 10.29 15.44
C ARG A 269 -14.12 9.53 14.47
N PHE A 270 -13.09 8.81 14.93
CA PHE A 270 -12.11 8.19 14.05
C PHE A 270 -12.18 6.66 13.97
N PHE A 271 -12.89 6.01 14.90
CA PHE A 271 -13.02 4.55 14.93
C PHE A 271 -14.46 4.06 14.80
N LEU A 272 -15.43 4.77 15.39
CA LEU A 272 -16.84 4.35 15.33
C LEU A 272 -17.65 5.12 14.29
N ASP A 273 -17.04 6.13 13.67
CA ASP A 273 -17.61 6.93 12.58
C ASP A 273 -18.97 7.57 12.93
N LYS A 274 -19.15 7.90 14.21
CA LYS A 274 -20.41 8.41 14.78
C LYS A 274 -20.53 9.94 14.79
N ALA A 275 -19.58 10.65 14.19
CA ALA A 275 -19.64 12.11 14.16
C ALA A 275 -20.63 12.57 13.07
N GLU A 276 -21.68 13.29 13.49
CA GLU A 276 -22.64 13.95 12.60
C GLU A 276 -21.91 14.78 11.52
N GLY A 277 -22.20 14.52 10.25
CA GLY A 277 -21.62 15.26 9.13
C GLY A 277 -20.29 14.72 8.60
N SER A 278 -19.92 13.48 8.93
CA SER A 278 -18.84 12.80 8.22
C SER A 278 -19.22 12.63 6.73
N LEU A 279 -18.26 12.83 5.82
CA LEU A 279 -18.47 12.68 4.37
C LEU A 279 -19.00 11.28 3.98
N GLU A 280 -18.84 10.28 4.85
CA GLU A 280 -19.30 8.91 4.63
C GLU A 280 -20.80 8.73 4.89
N GLU A 281 -21.45 9.56 5.71
CA GLU A 281 -22.87 9.42 6.08
C GLU A 281 -23.83 9.71 4.91
N ARG A 282 -23.49 10.66 4.03
CA ARG A 282 -24.24 10.93 2.78
C ARG A 282 -23.89 9.96 1.64
N THR A 283 -22.69 9.38 1.70
CA THR A 283 -22.21 8.45 0.68
C THR A 283 -22.73 7.04 0.92
N SER A 284 -22.96 6.64 2.18
CA SER A 284 -23.34 5.27 2.53
C SER A 284 -24.70 4.85 1.97
N ASN A 285 -25.76 5.65 2.14
CA ASN A 285 -27.10 5.27 1.67
C ASN A 285 -27.21 5.29 0.14
N TYR A 286 -26.62 6.30 -0.52
CA TYR A 286 -26.59 6.36 -1.98
C TYR A 286 -25.77 5.19 -2.56
N PHE A 287 -24.60 4.92 -2.00
CA PHE A 287 -23.78 3.77 -2.40
C PHE A 287 -24.49 2.44 -2.16
N LEU A 288 -25.15 2.27 -1.02
CA LEU A 288 -25.89 1.05 -0.69
C LEU A 288 -27.01 0.81 -1.70
N ASN A 289 -27.77 1.85 -2.05
CA ASN A 289 -28.82 1.74 -3.08
C ASN A 289 -28.24 1.38 -4.45
N PHE A 290 -27.13 2.00 -4.82
CA PHE A 290 -26.42 1.67 -6.06
C PHE A 290 -25.91 0.23 -6.07
N TYR A 291 -25.28 -0.22 -4.98
CA TYR A 291 -24.79 -1.59 -4.83
C TYR A 291 -25.92 -2.62 -4.86
N ASN A 292 -27.05 -2.34 -4.19
CA ASN A 292 -28.22 -3.20 -4.22
C ASN A 292 -28.83 -3.28 -5.63
N SER A 293 -28.85 -2.17 -6.36
CA SER A 293 -29.30 -2.14 -7.76
C SER A 293 -28.35 -2.96 -8.66
N PHE A 294 -27.05 -2.84 -8.45
CA PHE A 294 -26.03 -3.66 -9.13
C PHE A 294 -26.20 -5.16 -8.83
N LEU A 295 -26.52 -5.55 -7.59
CA LEU A 295 -26.77 -6.96 -7.25
C LEU A 295 -28.02 -7.53 -7.94
N GLN A 296 -28.99 -6.69 -8.30
CA GLN A 296 -30.22 -7.12 -8.96
C GLN A 296 -30.11 -7.15 -10.49
N SER A 297 -29.37 -6.20 -11.07
CA SER A 297 -29.38 -5.94 -12.52
C SER A 297 -28.01 -6.01 -13.20
N GLY A 298 -26.93 -5.89 -12.44
CA GLY A 298 -25.57 -5.89 -12.95
C GLY A 298 -24.97 -7.28 -13.12
N ASN A 299 -23.87 -7.35 -13.84
CA ASN A 299 -23.12 -8.58 -14.03
C ASN A 299 -22.18 -8.84 -12.86
N ILE A 300 -22.65 -9.54 -11.84
CA ILE A 300 -21.88 -9.80 -10.60
C ILE A 300 -20.59 -10.61 -10.87
N LEU A 301 -20.57 -11.45 -11.91
CA LEU A 301 -19.41 -12.28 -12.23
C LEU A 301 -18.26 -11.46 -12.83
N ILE A 302 -18.57 -10.56 -13.76
CA ILE A 302 -17.58 -9.82 -14.56
C ILE A 302 -17.39 -8.36 -14.07
N GLY A 303 -18.40 -7.82 -13.40
CA GLY A 303 -18.50 -6.40 -13.07
C GLY A 303 -18.91 -5.56 -14.27
N GLU A 304 -19.08 -4.26 -14.02
CA GLU A 304 -19.55 -3.29 -15.02
C GLU A 304 -18.42 -2.49 -15.69
N GLY A 305 -17.23 -2.53 -15.10
CA GLY A 305 -16.05 -1.86 -15.64
C GLY A 305 -15.37 -0.94 -14.64
N ARG A 306 -14.12 -0.64 -14.93
CA ARG A 306 -13.21 0.08 -14.02
C ARG A 306 -13.76 1.43 -13.56
N ASP A 307 -14.32 2.22 -14.47
CA ASP A 307 -14.58 3.63 -14.24
C ASP A 307 -16.05 3.90 -13.83
N ILE A 308 -16.87 2.87 -13.68
CA ILE A 308 -18.30 3.02 -13.35
C ILE A 308 -18.53 3.87 -12.10
N LEU A 309 -17.72 3.69 -11.05
CA LEU A 309 -17.86 4.47 -9.82
C LEU A 309 -17.51 5.94 -10.04
N GLU A 310 -16.49 6.22 -10.85
CA GLU A 310 -16.04 7.59 -11.13
C GLU A 310 -17.06 8.32 -11.99
N ILE A 311 -17.59 7.65 -13.03
CA ILE A 311 -18.62 8.18 -13.92
C ILE A 311 -19.91 8.51 -13.16
N ASN A 312 -20.26 7.70 -12.16
CA ASN A 312 -21.45 7.91 -11.33
C ASN A 312 -21.18 8.79 -10.09
N ASN A 313 -19.98 9.37 -9.95
CA ASN A 313 -19.55 10.15 -8.78
C ASN A 313 -19.72 9.40 -7.44
N ILE A 314 -19.59 8.08 -7.48
CA ILE A 314 -19.71 7.20 -6.34
C ILE A 314 -18.33 6.96 -5.75
N ARG A 315 -18.22 7.21 -4.44
CA ARG A 315 -17.01 6.89 -3.69
C ARG A 315 -17.25 5.70 -2.80
N ASN A 316 -16.40 4.70 -2.98
CA ASN A 316 -16.32 3.57 -2.06
C ASN A 316 -14.86 3.14 -1.95
N SER A 317 -14.46 2.77 -0.74
CA SER A 317 -13.14 2.26 -0.44
C SER A 317 -13.11 0.76 -0.14
N ASP A 318 -14.24 0.10 0.09
CA ASP A 318 -14.32 -1.30 0.46
C ASP A 318 -14.46 -2.27 -0.74
N TYR A 319 -14.54 -3.57 -0.43
CA TYR A 319 -14.62 -4.63 -1.43
C TYR A 319 -15.82 -4.52 -2.38
N ARG A 320 -16.92 -3.90 -1.97
CA ARG A 320 -18.14 -3.78 -2.79
C ARG A 320 -17.86 -2.96 -4.04
N GLY A 321 -17.04 -1.92 -3.90
CA GLY A 321 -16.57 -1.13 -5.04
C GLY A 321 -15.72 -1.96 -6.01
N PHE A 322 -14.90 -2.89 -5.48
CA PHE A 322 -14.12 -3.80 -6.30
C PHE A 322 -14.99 -4.80 -7.06
N VAL A 323 -16.03 -5.35 -6.41
CA VAL A 323 -17.00 -6.26 -7.05
C VAL A 323 -17.77 -5.54 -8.15
N ILE A 324 -18.21 -4.29 -7.93
CA ILE A 324 -18.86 -3.49 -8.98
C ILE A 324 -17.92 -3.33 -10.19
N ARG A 325 -16.64 -2.96 -9.95
CA ARG A 325 -15.68 -2.69 -11.03
C ARG A 325 -15.29 -3.95 -11.81
N TYR A 326 -14.99 -5.04 -11.10
CA TYR A 326 -14.29 -6.19 -11.67
C TYR A 326 -14.99 -7.54 -11.47
N GLY A 327 -16.12 -7.58 -10.75
CA GLY A 327 -16.86 -8.79 -10.44
C GLY A 327 -16.11 -9.78 -9.55
N PHE A 328 -16.75 -10.92 -9.28
CA PHE A 328 -16.09 -12.03 -8.59
C PHE A 328 -14.93 -12.63 -9.37
N LEU A 329 -14.94 -12.54 -10.71
CA LEU A 329 -13.83 -13.00 -11.54
C LEU A 329 -12.56 -12.18 -11.28
N GLY A 330 -12.68 -10.86 -11.08
CA GLY A 330 -11.55 -10.02 -10.67
C GLY A 330 -10.95 -10.49 -9.35
N ILE A 331 -11.80 -10.76 -8.33
CA ILE A 331 -11.33 -11.26 -7.03
C ILE A 331 -10.61 -12.60 -7.20
N LEU A 332 -11.18 -13.51 -8.00
CA LEU A 332 -10.59 -14.81 -8.28
C LEU A 332 -9.20 -14.67 -8.92
N LEU A 333 -9.05 -13.78 -9.91
CA LEU A 333 -7.78 -13.54 -10.60
C LEU A 333 -6.69 -13.00 -9.66
N PHE A 334 -7.02 -12.04 -8.78
CA PHE A 334 -6.09 -11.58 -7.75
C PHE A 334 -5.76 -12.67 -6.72
N CYS A 335 -6.74 -13.48 -6.33
CA CYS A 335 -6.51 -14.66 -5.50
C CYS A 335 -5.57 -15.67 -6.17
N CYS A 336 -5.68 -15.88 -7.48
CA CYS A 336 -4.75 -16.75 -8.24
C CYS A 336 -3.32 -16.20 -8.22
N ILE A 337 -3.12 -14.89 -8.40
CA ILE A 337 -1.80 -14.24 -8.25
C ILE A 337 -1.25 -14.50 -6.84
N MET A 338 -2.07 -14.28 -5.81
CA MET A 338 -1.66 -14.53 -4.42
C MET A 338 -1.28 -16.00 -4.20
N LEU A 339 -2.14 -16.93 -4.60
CA LEU A 339 -1.88 -18.36 -4.46
C LEU A 339 -0.58 -18.76 -5.17
N SER A 340 -0.34 -18.28 -6.39
CA SER A 340 0.88 -18.61 -7.14
C SER A 340 2.15 -18.06 -6.48
N MET A 341 2.09 -16.85 -5.91
CA MET A 341 3.22 -16.23 -5.20
C MET A 341 3.57 -16.96 -3.90
N TYR A 342 2.56 -17.43 -3.17
CA TYR A 342 2.73 -17.96 -1.82
C TYR A 342 2.68 -19.49 -1.71
N TRP A 343 2.30 -20.24 -2.76
CA TRP A 343 2.08 -21.70 -2.71
C TRP A 343 3.19 -22.49 -2.02
N LYS A 344 4.46 -22.21 -2.39
CA LYS A 344 5.66 -22.90 -1.88
C LYS A 344 6.37 -22.13 -0.75
N LYS A 345 5.69 -21.19 -0.09
CA LYS A 345 6.26 -20.38 0.99
C LYS A 345 5.85 -20.90 2.37
N ASP A 346 6.59 -20.49 3.39
CA ASP A 346 6.29 -20.86 4.77
C ASP A 346 4.92 -20.35 5.20
N ILE A 347 4.31 -21.06 6.14
CA ILE A 347 2.98 -20.73 6.66
C ILE A 347 2.90 -19.28 7.17
N THR A 348 3.99 -18.77 7.76
CA THR A 348 4.09 -17.38 8.21
C THR A 348 3.98 -16.39 7.07
N ILE A 349 4.66 -16.65 5.97
CA ILE A 349 4.67 -15.78 4.79
C ILE A 349 3.28 -15.81 4.13
N LYS A 350 2.70 -17.01 4.00
CA LYS A 350 1.33 -17.21 3.50
C LYS A 350 0.33 -16.42 4.35
N PHE A 351 0.31 -16.63 5.66
CA PHE A 351 -0.60 -15.96 6.57
C PHE A 351 -0.48 -14.43 6.46
N LEU A 352 0.73 -13.88 6.54
CA LEU A 352 0.94 -12.44 6.45
C LEU A 352 0.49 -11.85 5.11
N GLY A 353 0.85 -12.51 4.00
CA GLY A 353 0.48 -12.06 2.66
C GLY A 353 -1.03 -12.08 2.45
N PHE A 354 -1.70 -13.19 2.79
CA PHE A 354 -3.15 -13.31 2.67
C PHE A 354 -3.90 -12.39 3.63
N PHE A 355 -3.45 -12.27 4.88
CA PHE A 355 -4.05 -11.35 5.85
C PHE A 355 -3.96 -9.91 5.36
N TYR A 356 -2.79 -9.47 4.90
CA TYR A 356 -2.63 -8.12 4.36
C TYR A 356 -3.53 -7.89 3.14
N PHE A 357 -3.58 -8.85 2.21
CA PHE A 357 -4.45 -8.79 1.04
C PHE A 357 -5.93 -8.68 1.41
N LEU A 358 -6.42 -9.50 2.34
CA LEU A 358 -7.81 -9.49 2.76
C LEU A 358 -8.20 -8.15 3.42
N ILE A 359 -7.36 -7.62 4.31
CA ILE A 359 -7.66 -6.34 4.97
C ILE A 359 -7.68 -5.18 3.96
N VAL A 360 -6.73 -5.15 3.02
CA VAL A 360 -6.73 -4.13 1.97
C VAL A 360 -7.93 -4.31 1.04
N LEU A 361 -8.26 -5.53 0.62
CA LEU A 361 -9.45 -5.78 -0.21
C LEU A 361 -10.74 -5.36 0.50
N MET A 362 -10.86 -5.63 1.81
CA MET A 362 -12.05 -5.30 2.59
C MET A 362 -12.19 -3.81 2.87
N HIS A 363 -11.10 -3.08 3.11
CA HIS A 363 -11.18 -1.70 3.64
C HIS A 363 -10.68 -0.63 2.66
N ARG A 364 -9.82 -1.00 1.70
CA ARG A 364 -9.11 -0.09 0.76
C ARG A 364 -8.88 -0.80 -0.58
N SER A 365 -9.96 -1.33 -1.16
CA SER A 365 -9.93 -2.19 -2.34
C SER A 365 -9.34 -1.52 -3.57
N TRP A 366 -9.45 -0.19 -3.67
CA TRP A 366 -8.80 0.64 -4.69
C TRP A 366 -7.27 0.61 -4.63
N PHE A 367 -6.64 0.12 -3.56
CA PHE A 367 -5.17 -0.01 -3.48
C PHE A 367 -4.69 -1.35 -4.05
N VAL A 368 -5.60 -2.30 -4.34
CA VAL A 368 -5.26 -3.66 -4.78
C VAL A 368 -4.66 -3.66 -6.20
N ASP A 369 -5.09 -2.75 -7.07
CA ASP A 369 -4.60 -2.60 -8.44
C ASP A 369 -3.36 -1.69 -8.56
N TYR A 370 -2.83 -1.19 -7.43
CA TYR A 370 -1.65 -0.33 -7.41
C TYR A 370 -0.36 -1.15 -7.50
N PHE A 371 0.61 -0.65 -8.28
CA PHE A 371 1.89 -1.33 -8.49
C PHE A 371 2.63 -1.57 -7.17
N ALA A 372 2.65 -0.56 -6.30
CA ALA A 372 3.17 -0.65 -4.95
C ALA A 372 2.66 -1.91 -4.24
N PHE A 373 1.36 -2.02 -4.03
CA PHE A 373 0.74 -3.10 -3.27
C PHE A 373 1.24 -4.49 -3.70
N LEU A 374 1.15 -4.80 -5.00
CA LEU A 374 1.61 -6.08 -5.54
C LEU A 374 3.13 -6.26 -5.45
N PHE A 375 3.91 -5.21 -5.69
CA PHE A 375 5.36 -5.21 -5.52
C PHE A 375 5.76 -5.58 -4.09
N PHE A 376 5.09 -5.05 -3.07
CA PHE A 376 5.43 -5.37 -1.68
C PHE A 376 5.03 -6.78 -1.28
N LEU A 377 3.86 -7.26 -1.74
CA LEU A 377 3.48 -8.66 -1.54
C LEU A 377 4.54 -9.59 -2.13
N LEU A 378 5.11 -9.24 -3.29
CA LEU A 378 6.21 -9.98 -3.90
C LEU A 378 7.48 -9.94 -3.05
N VAL A 379 7.92 -8.75 -2.62
CA VAL A 379 9.14 -8.60 -1.83
C VAL A 379 9.03 -9.31 -0.46
N LEU A 380 7.84 -9.35 0.14
CA LEU A 380 7.58 -10.11 1.37
C LEU A 380 8.00 -11.58 1.23
N THR A 381 7.82 -12.19 0.06
CA THR A 381 8.20 -13.58 -0.21
C THR A 381 9.72 -13.82 -0.26
N TYR A 382 10.52 -12.75 -0.44
CA TYR A 382 11.97 -12.82 -0.56
C TYR A 382 12.69 -12.47 0.74
N ASN A 383 12.26 -11.40 1.42
CA ASN A 383 12.95 -10.89 2.61
C ASN A 383 12.83 -11.80 3.84
N LEU A 384 11.77 -12.62 3.92
CA LEU A 384 11.66 -13.59 5.02
C LEU A 384 12.54 -14.83 4.78
N HIS A 385 12.73 -15.25 3.53
CA HIS A 385 13.47 -16.46 3.15
C HIS A 385 14.99 -16.29 3.07
N HIS A 386 15.51 -15.08 2.78
CA HIS A 386 16.96 -14.84 2.69
C HIS A 386 17.73 -15.23 3.97
N ASN A 387 17.05 -15.19 5.12
CA ASN A 387 17.66 -15.50 6.41
C ASN A 387 17.55 -16.99 6.82
N ASP A 388 16.64 -17.78 6.25
CA ASP A 388 16.60 -19.24 6.53
C ASP A 388 17.78 -19.95 5.85
N SER A 389 18.30 -19.39 4.76
CA SER A 389 19.53 -19.83 4.12
C SER A 389 20.81 -19.39 4.84
N GLN A 390 20.77 -18.35 5.68
CA GLN A 390 21.93 -17.89 6.48
C GLN A 390 21.87 -18.32 7.95
N GLY A 391 20.69 -18.69 8.47
CA GLY A 391 20.50 -19.19 9.83
C GLY A 391 20.83 -20.67 10.03
N LYS A 392 21.30 -21.37 8.99
CA LYS A 392 21.85 -22.74 9.08
C LYS A 392 23.39 -22.77 9.15
N SER A 393 24.03 -21.61 9.26
CA SER A 393 25.48 -21.47 9.40
C SER A 393 25.87 -20.64 10.62
N ALA A 394 25.14 -20.80 11.73
CA ALA A 394 25.49 -20.26 13.04
C ALA A 394 25.37 -21.36 14.09
#